data_AF-A0A2H9I2G6-F1
#
_entry.id   AF-A0A2H9I2G6-F1
#
_cell.length_a   1.000
_cell.length_b   1.000
_cell.length_c   1.000
_cell.angle_alpha   90.00
_cell.angle_beta   90.00
_cell.angle_gamma   90.00
#
_symmetry.space_group_name_H-M   'P 1'
#
loop_
_entity.id
_entity.type
_entity.pdbx_description
1 polymer ?
#
loop_
_entity_poly.entity_id
_entity_poly.type
_entity_poly.pdbx_seq_one_letter_code
_entity_poly.pdbx_strand_id
1 'polypeptide(L)' 'MKIVTVLLPEAHLAGLDELVRMGMYPSRSAAIRAAVRDLLKRELWRRERER' A
#
# COMPACT_ATOMS: atom_id res chain seq x y z
N MET A 1 -6.97 -9.95 10.40
CA MET A 1 -5.72 -9.45 9.76
C MET A 1 -4.56 -10.32 10.23
N LYS A 2 -3.54 -10.56 9.40
CA LYS A 2 -2.30 -11.25 9.79
C LYS A 2 -1.13 -10.26 9.77
N ILE A 3 -0.14 -10.43 10.63
CA ILE A 3 1.07 -9.60 10.65
C ILE A 3 2.00 -10.06 9.54
N VAL A 4 2.52 -9.10 8.78
CA VAL A 4 3.53 -9.33 7.74
C VAL A 4 4.66 -8.33 7.98
N THR A 5 5.89 -8.83 8.05
CA THR A 5 7.09 -8.00 8.17
C THR A 5 7.74 -7.89 6.80
N VAL A 6 8.03 -6.67 6.35
CA VAL A 6 8.71 -6.39 5.09
C VAL A 6 9.86 -5.43 5.34
N LEU A 7 10.94 -5.58 4.57
CA LEU A 7 12.03 -4.61 4.54
C LEU A 7 11.77 -3.61 3.41
N LEU A 8 11.83 -2.32 3.72
CA LEU A 8 11.63 -1.23 2.77
C LEU A 8 12.79 -0.24 2.86
N PRO A 9 13.23 0.36 1.74
CA PRO A 9 14.20 1.45 1.79
C PRO A 9 13.67 2.64 2.59
N GLU A 10 14.55 3.33 3.30
CA GLU A 10 14.20 4.45 4.18
C GLU A 10 13.40 5.56 3.47
N ALA A 11 13.73 5.85 2.22
CA ALA A 11 13.01 6.84 1.41
C ALA A 11 11.51 6.52 1.27
N HIS A 12 11.15 5.23 1.17
CA HIS A 12 9.74 4.81 1.08
C HIS A 12 9.04 4.92 2.43
N LEU A 13 9.75 4.63 3.53
CA LEU A 13 9.22 4.81 4.88
C LEU A 13 8.94 6.29 5.16
N ALA A 14 9.87 7.18 4.78
CA ALA A 14 9.70 8.62 4.91
C ALA A 14 8.48 9.12 4.10
N GLY A 15 8.29 8.64 2.87
CA GLY A 15 7.10 8.95 2.08
C GLY A 15 5.80 8.47 2.74
N LEU A 16 5.80 7.27 3.34
CA LEU A 16 4.64 6.76 4.07
C LEU A 16 4.34 7.58 5.33
N ASP A 17 5.37 7.99 6.06
CA ASP A 17 5.22 8.83 7.25
C ASP A 17 4.66 10.21 6.89
N GLU A 18 5.08 10.79 5.76
CA GLU A 18 4.54 12.06 5.26
C GLU A 18 3.04 11.96 4.92
N LEU A 19 2.62 10.88 4.26
CA LEU A 19 1.20 10.64 3.97
C LEU A 19 0.34 10.55 5.23
N VAL A 20 0.89 9.98 6.30
CA VAL A 20 0.23 9.92 7.62
C VAL A 20 0.22 11.29 8.27
N ARG A 21 1.33 12.02 8.23
CA ARG A 21 1.46 13.39 8.77
C ARG A 21 0.48 14.37 8.12
N MET A 22 0.24 14.22 6.82
CA MET A 22 -0.76 14.99 6.06
C MET A 22 -2.21 14.57 6.38
N GLY A 23 -2.43 13.55 7.21
CA GLY A 23 -3.76 13.07 7.57
C GLY A 23 -4.45 12.25 6.47
N MET A 24 -3.75 11.91 5.38
CA MET A 24 -4.34 11.13 4.27
C MET A 24 -4.62 9.68 4.68
N TYR A 25 -3.80 9.14 5.58
CA TYR A 25 -3.99 7.81 6.15
C TYR A 25 -3.82 7.84 7.66
N PRO A 26 -4.58 7.03 8.41
CA PRO A 26 -4.50 6.99 9.87
C PRO A 26 -3.23 6.30 10.39
N SER A 27 -2.50 5.57 9.55
CA SER A 27 -1.23 4.91 9.90
C SER A 27 -0.49 4.42 8.65
N ARG A 28 0.81 4.16 8.78
CA ARG A 28 1.62 3.50 7.73
C ARG A 28 1.00 2.18 7.28
N SER A 29 0.52 1.37 8.22
CA SER A 29 -0.11 0.09 7.93
C SER A 29 -1.40 0.25 7.12
N ALA A 30 -2.16 1.34 7.31
CA ALA A 30 -3.33 1.63 6.50
C ALA A 30 -2.95 2.02 5.06
N ALA A 31 -1.93 2.88 4.90
CA ALA A 31 -1.40 3.26 3.59
C ALA A 31 -0.86 2.04 2.81
N ILE A 32 -0.06 1.19 3.47
CA ILE A 32 0.48 -0.04 2.85
C ILE A 32 -0.64 -0.97 2.41
N ARG A 33 -1.65 -1.22 3.26
CA ARG A 33 -2.80 -2.06 2.89
C ARG A 33 -3.59 -1.49 1.72
N ALA A 34 -3.73 -0.16 1.64
CA ALA A 34 -4.38 0.48 0.51
C ALA A 34 -3.59 0.27 -0.78
N ALA A 35 -2.28 0.53 -0.76
CA ALA A 35 -1.40 0.32 -1.89
C ALA A 35 -1.42 -1.13 -2.41
N VAL A 36 -1.34 -2.12 -1.49
CA VAL A 36 -1.42 -3.55 -1.84
C VAL A 36 -2.76 -3.90 -2.48
N ARG A 37 -3.87 -3.42 -1.90
CA ARG A 37 -5.21 -3.66 -2.47
C ARG A 37 -5.33 -3.06 -3.88
N ASP A 38 -4.89 -1.82 -4.06
CA ASP A 38 -5.06 -1.11 -5.32
C ASP A 38 -4.17 -1.71 -6.42
N LEU A 39 -2.97 -2.19 -6.05
CA LEU A 39 -2.12 -3.03 -6.90
C LEU A 39 -2.84 -4.31 -7.33
N LEU A 40 -3.35 -5.10 -6.38
CA LEU A 40 -4.05 -6.37 -6.68
C LEU A 40 -5.27 -6.15 -7.58
N LYS A 41 -6.06 -5.11 -7.30
CA LYS A 41 -7.21 -4.73 -8.13
C LYS A 41 -6.78 -4.43 -9.57
N ARG A 42 -5.71 -3.65 -9.75
CA ARG A 42 -5.24 -3.26 -11.09
C ARG A 42 -4.72 -4.46 -11.87
N GLU A 43 -3.89 -5.30 -11.26
CA GLU A 43 -3.22 -6.40 -11.97
C GLU A 43 -4.15 -7.60 -12.21
N LEU A 44 -5.06 -7.92 -11.27
CA LEU A 44 -5.95 -9.07 -11.40
C LEU A 44 -7.19 -8.74 -12.24
N TRP A 45 -7.84 -7.58 -12.05
CA TRP A 45 -9.02 -7.24 -12.85
C TRP A 45 -8.70 -6.79 -14.28
N ARG A 46 -7.45 -6.45 -14.60
CA ARG A 46 -7.04 -6.29 -16.01
C ARG A 46 -6.95 -7.64 -16.71
N ARG A 47 -6.41 -8.66 -16.05
CA ARG A 47 -6.28 -10.02 -16.61
C ARG A 47 -7.62 -10.71 -16.89
N GLU A 48 -8.65 -10.42 -16.09
CA GLU A 48 -10.01 -10.96 -16.30
C GLU A 48 -10.71 -10.36 -17.54
N ARG A 49 -10.30 -9.17 -18.00
CA ARG A 49 -10.92 -8.52 -19.18
C ARG A 49 -10.25 -8.87 -20.52
N GLU A 50 -9.10 -9.53 -20.47
CA GLU A 50 -8.32 -9.95 -21.65
C GLU A 50 -8.43 -11.47 -21.92
N ARG A 51 -9.25 -12.19 -21.12
CA ARG A 51 -9.55 -13.61 -21.31
C ARG A 51 -10.94 -13.83 -21.87
#